data_AF-A0A2H0D8A4-F1
#
_entry.id   AF-A0A2H0D8A4-F1
#
_cell.length_a   1.000
_cell.length_b   1.000
_cell.length_c   1.000
_cell.angle_alpha   90.00
_cell.angle_beta   90.00
_cell.angle_gamma   90.00
#
_symmetry.space_group_name_H-M   'P 1'
#
loop_
_entity.id
_entity.type
_entity.pdbx_description
1 polymer ?
#
loop_
_entity_poly.entity_id
_entity_poly.type
_entity_poly.pdbx_seq_one_letter_code
_entity_poly.pdbx_strand_id
1 'polypeptide(L)' 'MEMQITLKDFDKKVDGETGSILFIKKEFHGIPDRVINKEGFTIEIKDEQIVLIDIYNAELVLSQLIPDIKDAA' A
#
# COMPACT_ATOMS: atom_id res chain seq x y z
N MET A 1 4.95 17.98 -6.57
CA MET A 1 3.54 17.61 -6.82
C MET A 1 3.09 16.80 -5.62
N GLU A 2 2.13 17.29 -4.85
CA GLU A 2 1.58 16.55 -3.71
C GLU A 2 0.44 15.66 -4.21
N MET A 3 0.63 14.35 -4.19
CA MET A 3 -0.46 13.41 -4.44
C MET A 3 -1.34 13.36 -3.19
N GLN A 4 -2.57 13.87 -3.28
CA GLN A 4 -3.54 13.69 -2.20
C GLN A 4 -4.17 12.30 -2.32
N ILE A 5 -3.99 11.47 -1.29
CA ILE A 5 -4.60 10.14 -1.19
C ILE A 5 -5.80 10.24 -0.27
N THR A 6 -7.00 9.98 -0.79
CA THR A 6 -8.21 9.86 0.02
C THR A 6 -8.53 8.38 0.24
N LEU A 7 -8.28 7.87 1.45
CA LEU A 7 -8.49 6.45 1.76
C LEU A 7 -9.94 5.97 1.57
N LYS A 8 -10.93 6.88 1.54
CA LYS A 8 -12.35 6.53 1.29
C LYS A 8 -12.59 5.99 -0.11
N ASP A 9 -11.71 6.32 -1.05
CA ASP A 9 -11.80 5.90 -2.45
C ASP A 9 -11.25 4.48 -2.65
N PHE A 10 -10.76 3.85 -1.58
CA PHE A 10 -10.17 2.52 -1.61
C PHE A 10 -11.01 1.53 -0.81
N ASP A 11 -11.13 0.32 -1.33
CA ASP A 11 -11.48 -0.86 -0.55
C ASP A 11 -10.22 -1.37 0.15
N LYS A 12 -10.33 -1.62 1.46
CA LYS A 12 -9.26 -2.17 2.28
C LYS A 12 -9.54 -3.64 2.58
N LYS A 13 -8.56 -4.50 2.31
CA LYS A 13 -8.55 -5.91 2.72
C LYS A 13 -7.34 -6.14 3.62
N VAL A 14 -7.52 -6.95 4.65
CA VAL A 14 -6.46 -7.34 5.58
C VAL A 14 -6.43 -8.85 5.64
N ASP A 15 -5.26 -9.43 5.43
CA ASP A 15 -5.01 -10.84 5.62
C ASP A 15 -4.71 -11.10 7.10
N GLY A 16 -5.52 -11.94 7.74
CA GLY A 16 -5.43 -12.19 9.18
C GLY A 16 -4.26 -13.08 9.61
N GLU A 17 -3.64 -13.80 8.68
CA GLU A 17 -2.52 -14.71 8.98
C GLU A 17 -1.18 -14.01 8.82
N THR A 18 -1.05 -13.20 7.77
CA THR A 18 0.20 -12.52 7.40
C THR A 18 0.26 -11.06 7.83
N GLY A 19 -0.87 -10.47 8.21
CA GLY A 19 -0.98 -9.04 8.46
C GLY A 19 -0.87 -8.18 7.19
N SER A 20 -0.90 -8.81 6.01
CA SER A 20 -0.82 -8.10 4.73
C SER A 20 -2.04 -7.19 4.54
N ILE A 21 -1.84 -6.00 3.98
CA ILE A 21 -2.90 -5.01 3.78
C ILE A 21 -2.94 -4.61 2.31
N LEU A 22 -4.11 -4.78 1.70
CA LEU A 22 -4.35 -4.41 0.32
C LEU A 22 -5.38 -3.29 0.25
N PHE A 23 -4.99 -2.16 -0.34
CA PHE A 23 -5.88 -1.06 -0.71
C PHE A 23 -6.09 -1.08 -2.22
N ILE A 24 -7.34 -1.15 -2.67
CA ILE A 24 -7.69 -1.15 -4.09
C ILE A 24 -8.62 0.02 -4.34
N LYS A 25 -8.31 0.88 -5.32
CA LYS A 25 -9.19 1.98 -5.69
C LYS A 25 -10.52 1.42 -6.18
N LYS A 26 -11.61 1.89 -5.59
CA LYS A 26 -12.97 1.48 -5.97
C LYS A 26 -13.17 1.74 -7.46
N GLU A 27 -13.87 0.82 -8.11
CA GLU A 27 -14.24 0.92 -9.52
C GLU A 27 -13.04 0.95 -10.49
N PHE A 28 -11.81 0.78 -10.01
CA PHE A 28 -10.67 0.65 -10.90
C PHE A 28 -10.70 -0.70 -11.60
N HIS A 29 -10.70 -0.64 -12.93
CA HIS A 29 -10.53 -1.78 -13.82
C HIS A 29 -9.53 -1.40 -14.90
N GLY A 30 -8.54 -2.25 -15.16
CA GLY A 30 -7.55 -2.01 -16.20
C GLY A 30 -6.15 -2.45 -15.81
N ILE A 31 -5.17 -1.99 -16.59
CA ILE A 31 -3.74 -2.28 -16.41
C ILE A 31 -3.07 -0.98 -15.97
N PRO A 32 -2.26 -0.98 -14.88
CA PRO A 32 -1.54 0.20 -14.44
C PRO A 32 -0.49 0.64 -15.46
N ASP A 33 -0.20 1.94 -15.51
CA ASP A 33 0.87 2.48 -16.37
C ASP A 33 2.24 2.26 -15.73
N ARG A 34 2.29 2.29 -14.40
CA ARG A 34 3.53 2.23 -13.63
C ARG A 34 3.32 1.43 -12.34
N VAL A 35 4.35 0.67 -11.99
CA VAL A 35 4.40 -0.10 -10.74
C VAL A 35 5.66 0.30 -9.99
N ILE A 36 5.51 0.64 -8.71
CA ILE A 36 6.61 0.88 -7.79
C ILE A 36 6.64 -0.32 -6.84
N ASN A 37 7.70 -1.13 -6.94
CA ASN A 37 7.93 -2.24 -6.03
C ASN A 37 9.10 -1.88 -5.09
N LYS A 38 8.86 -2.06 -3.79
CA LYS A 38 9.84 -1.88 -2.73
C LYS A 38 9.72 -3.04 -1.76
N GLU A 39 10.71 -3.18 -0.89
CA GLU A 39 10.68 -4.23 0.12
C GLU A 39 9.49 -4.02 1.06
N GLY A 40 8.59 -4.99 1.12
CA GLY A 40 7.39 -4.98 1.96
C GLY A 40 6.15 -4.32 1.35
N PHE A 41 6.26 -3.66 0.19
CA PHE A 41 5.07 -3.11 -0.49
C PHE A 41 5.19 -2.91 -2.01
N THR A 42 4.04 -2.86 -2.68
CA THR A 42 3.87 -2.48 -4.08
C THR A 42 2.83 -1.37 -4.20
N ILE A 43 3.09 -0.39 -5.07
CA ILE A 43 2.13 0.65 -5.46
C ILE A 43 1.93 0.60 -6.97
N GLU A 44 0.68 0.56 -7.41
CA GLU A 44 0.33 0.68 -8.83
C GLU A 44 -0.30 2.05 -9.12
N ILE A 45 0.07 2.61 -10.27
CA ILE A 45 -0.30 3.96 -10.68
C ILE A 45 -0.87 3.92 -12.10
N LYS A 46 -2.02 4.58 -12.30
CA LYS A 46 -2.67 4.80 -13.59
C LYS A 46 -3.06 6.27 -13.71
N ASP A 47 -2.78 6.90 -14.85
CA ASP A 47 -3.15 8.30 -15.11
C ASP A 47 -2.74 9.25 -13.96
N GLU A 48 -1.52 9.06 -13.46
CA GLU A 48 -0.94 9.80 -12.31
C GLU A 48 -1.67 9.61 -10.96
N GLN A 49 -2.58 8.65 -10.87
CA GLN A 49 -3.31 8.31 -9.66
C GLN A 49 -2.88 6.94 -9.12
N ILE A 50 -2.74 6.84 -7.80
CA ILE A 50 -2.57 5.54 -7.16
C ILE A 50 -3.88 4.76 -7.30
N VAL A 51 -3.79 3.54 -7.79
CA VAL A 51 -4.93 2.63 -7.99
C VAL A 51 -4.86 1.41 -7.09
N LEU A 52 -3.66 1.05 -6.61
CA LEU A 52 -3.46 -0.07 -5.71
C LEU A 52 -2.27 0.19 -4.79
N ILE A 53 -2.41 -0.20 -3.52
CA ILE A 53 -1.32 -0.27 -2.54
C ILE A 53 -1.39 -1.65 -1.89
N ASP A 54 -0.38 -2.47 -2.11
CA ASP A 54 -0.24 -3.80 -1.51
C ASP A 54 0.92 -3.78 -0.51
N ILE A 55 0.63 -3.98 0.77
CA ILE A 55 1.61 -4.04 1.85
C ILE A 55 1.65 -5.48 2.34
N TYR A 56 2.62 -6.26 1.85
CA TYR A 56 2.76 -7.68 2.17
C TYR A 56 3.74 -7.95 3.33
N ASN A 57 4.40 -6.92 3.86
CA ASN A 57 5.16 -6.98 5.11
C ASN A 57 5.02 -5.65 5.87
N ALA A 58 3.93 -5.50 6.62
CA ALA A 58 3.61 -4.26 7.32
C ALA A 58 4.64 -3.92 8.42
N GLU A 59 5.19 -4.93 9.11
CA GLU A 59 6.21 -4.73 10.14
C GLU A 59 7.47 -4.08 9.56
N LEU A 60 7.96 -4.61 8.43
CA LEU A 60 9.10 -4.05 7.73
C LEU A 60 8.84 -2.60 7.30
N VAL A 61 7.69 -2.34 6.68
CA VAL A 61 7.31 -0.98 6.25
C VAL A 61 7.26 -0.02 7.44
N LEU A 62 6.67 -0.44 8.55
CA LEU A 62 6.60 0.38 9.77
C LEU A 62 7.98 0.62 10.37
N SER A 63 8.87 -0.38 10.39
CA SER A 63 10.26 -0.23 10.89
C SER A 63 11.08 0.78 10.07
N GLN A 64 10.81 0.89 8.76
CA GLN A 64 11.47 1.86 7.88
C GLN A 64 10.94 3.28 8.08
N LEU A 65 9.67 3.42 8.46
CA LEU A 65 9.02 4.72 8.70
C LEU A 65 9.26 5.24 10.12
N ILE A 66 9.33 4.33 11.08
CA ILE A 66 9.50 4.62 12.50
C ILE A 66 10.67 3.76 12.98
N PRO A 67 11.92 4.22 12.80
CA PRO A 67 13.13 3.43 13.09
C PRO A 67 13.26 2.99 14.56
N ASP A 68 12.46 3.58 15.45
CA ASP A 68 12.43 3.28 16.88
C ASP A 68 11.40 2.20 17.28
N ILE A 69 10.63 1.64 16.33
CA ILE A 69 9.88 0.39 16.56
C ILE A 69 10.87 -0.76 16.52
N LYS A 70 11.68 -0.88 17.57
CA LYS A 70 12.33 -2.13 17.93
C LYS A 70 11.46 -2.80 18.97
N ASP A 71 10.75 -3.84 18.52
CA ASP A 71 10.12 -4.90 19.30
C ASP A 71 9.63 -4.49 20.69
N ALA A 72 8.36 -4.08 20.77
CA ALA A 72 7.60 -4.31 21.99
C ALA A 72 7.30 -5.82 22.09
N ALA A 73 8.34 -6.60 22.41
CA ALA A 73 8.22 -8.00 22.83
C ALA A 73 7.87 -8.09 24.33
#